data_AF-U2P2D9-F1
#
_entry.id   AF-U2P2D9-F1
#
_cell.length_a   1.000
_cell.length_b   1.000
_cell.length_c   1.000
_cell.angle_alpha   90.00
_cell.angle_beta   90.00
_cell.angle_gamma   90.00
#
_symmetry.space_group_name_H-M   'P 1'
#
loop_
_entity.id
_entity.type
_entity.pdbx_description
1 polymer ?
#
loop_
_entity_poly.entity_id
_entity_poly.type
_entity_poly.pdbx_seq_one_letter_code
_entity_poly.pdbx_strand_id
1 'polypeptide(L)'
;MIELDLRLIKSRRIELKLTQQDMADYLDMGSKANYSRYESGKYAFDANTIPMLHKVLGIPITKLFTQKVTDSETIASTEEVS
;
A
#
# COMPACT_ATOMS: atom_id res chain seq x y z
N MET A 1 16.15 3.93 1.40
CA MET A 1 15.14 5.01 1.47
C MET A 1 13.98 4.51 2.34
N ILE A 2 13.38 5.37 3.20
CA ILE A 2 12.18 4.99 3.96
C ILE A 2 10.97 5.27 3.06
N GLU A 3 10.14 4.25 2.84
CA GLU A 3 8.95 4.33 2.00
C GLU A 3 7.77 3.65 2.68
N LEU A 4 6.55 3.96 2.21
CA LEU A 4 5.34 3.31 2.72
C LEU A 4 5.25 1.85 2.22
N ASP A 5 4.93 0.92 3.11
CA ASP A 5 4.75 -0.48 2.75
C ASP A 5 3.32 -0.74 2.22
N LEU A 6 3.15 -0.54 0.91
CA LEU A 6 1.87 -0.75 0.23
C LEU A 6 1.40 -2.21 0.27
N ARG A 7 2.32 -3.17 0.39
CA ARG A 7 1.97 -4.59 0.51
C ARG A 7 1.34 -4.85 1.88
N LEU A 8 1.95 -4.34 2.94
CA LEU A 8 1.39 -4.41 4.30
C LEU A 8 0.00 -3.79 4.37
N ILE A 9 -0.17 -2.59 3.81
CA ILE A 9 -1.46 -1.87 3.77
C ILE A 9 -2.54 -2.74 3.12
N LYS A 10 -2.25 -3.28 1.93
CA LYS A 10 -3.19 -4.13 1.19
C LYS A 10 -3.52 -5.41 1.95
N SER A 11 -2.52 -6.12 2.47
CA SER A 11 -2.71 -7.35 3.23
C SER A 11 -3.57 -7.10 4.47
N ARG A 12 -3.26 -6.04 5.22
CA ARG A 12 -4.02 -5.70 6.43
C ARG A 12 -5.47 -5.34 6.13
N ARG A 13 -5.71 -4.57 5.06
CA ARG A 13 -7.07 -4.25 4.61
C ARG A 13 -7.88 -5.53 4.34
N ILE A 14 -7.27 -6.51 3.67
CA ILE A 14 -7.91 -7.80 3.36
C ILE A 14 -8.19 -8.61 4.63
N GLU A 15 -7.24 -8.67 5.59
CA GLU A 15 -7.43 -9.32 6.89
C GLU A 15 -8.62 -8.73 7.66
N LEU A 16 -8.78 -7.40 7.58
CA LEU A 16 -9.90 -6.67 8.18
C LEU A 16 -11.20 -6.80 7.37
N LYS A 17 -11.19 -7.51 6.23
CA LYS A 17 -12.31 -7.65 5.29
C LYS A 17 -12.84 -6.32 4.76
N LEU A 18 -11.99 -5.30 4.70
CA LEU A 18 -12.31 -3.99 4.15
C LEU A 18 -12.16 -4.02 2.63
N THR A 19 -13.16 -3.49 1.93
CA THR A 19 -13.09 -3.27 0.49
C THR A 19 -12.28 -2.02 0.17
N GLN A 20 -11.91 -1.84 -1.10
CA GLN A 20 -11.29 -0.59 -1.54
C GLN A 20 -12.25 0.61 -1.47
N GLN A 21 -13.56 0.38 -1.53
CA GLN A 21 -14.54 1.44 -1.33
C GLN A 21 -14.60 1.85 0.15
N ASP A 22 -14.63 0.88 1.07
CA ASP A 22 -14.62 1.18 2.51
C ASP A 22 -13.41 2.05 2.89
N MET A 23 -12.23 1.73 2.36
CA MET A 23 -11.04 2.55 2.57
C MET A 23 -11.18 3.95 1.96
N ALA A 24 -11.77 4.06 0.77
CA ALA A 24 -11.99 5.37 0.16
C ALA A 24 -12.95 6.22 1.00
N ASP A 25 -13.97 5.59 1.60
CA ASP A 25 -14.95 6.26 2.46
C ASP A 25 -14.31 6.69 3.79
N TYR A 26 -13.50 5.83 4.42
CA TYR A 26 -12.75 6.21 5.64
C TYR A 26 -11.70 7.29 5.39
N LEU A 27 -11.17 7.38 4.18
CA LEU A 27 -10.10 8.31 3.82
C LEU A 27 -10.59 9.57 3.10
N ASP A 28 -11.91 9.74 2.94
CA ASP A 28 -12.54 10.84 2.20
C ASP A 28 -11.98 10.99 0.76
N MET A 29 -11.66 9.85 0.12
CA MET A 29 -11.09 9.80 -1.24
C MET A 29 -12.16 9.71 -2.34
N GLY A 30 -13.44 9.69 -1.97
CA GLY A 30 -14.62 9.74 -2.85
C GLY A 30 -14.91 8.49 -3.69
N SER A 31 -13.92 7.67 -4.06
CA SER A 31 -14.15 6.45 -4.83
C SER A 31 -13.12 5.35 -4.63
N LYS A 32 -13.54 4.09 -4.78
CA LYS A 32 -12.65 2.92 -4.81
C LYS A 32 -11.51 3.06 -5.83
N ALA A 33 -11.79 3.69 -6.98
CA ALA A 33 -10.81 3.83 -8.05
C ALA A 33 -9.70 4.80 -7.65
N ASN A 34 -10.03 5.83 -6.86
CA ASN A 34 -9.04 6.74 -6.32
C ASN A 34 -8.14 5.99 -5.33
N TYR A 35 -8.72 5.37 -4.29
CA TYR A 35 -7.96 4.58 -3.31
C TYR A 35 -7.07 3.50 -3.96
N SER A 36 -7.58 2.78 -4.97
CA SER A 36 -6.82 1.75 -5.69
C SER A 36 -5.53 2.29 -6.34
N ARG A 37 -5.51 3.54 -6.80
CA ARG A 37 -4.29 4.18 -7.34
C ARG A 37 -3.24 4.41 -6.26
N TYR A 38 -3.65 4.73 -5.04
CA TYR A 38 -2.73 4.86 -3.90
C TYR A 38 -2.21 3.49 -3.45
N GLU A 39 -3.12 2.51 -3.29
CA GLU A 39 -2.74 1.15 -2.85
C GLU A 39 -1.83 0.43 -3.86
N SER A 40 -1.96 0.73 -5.16
CA SER A 40 -1.07 0.22 -6.21
C SER A 40 0.24 0.98 -6.36
N GLY A 41 0.42 2.10 -5.66
CA GLY A 41 1.61 2.95 -5.77
C GLY A 41 1.64 3.85 -7.00
N LYS A 42 0.53 3.92 -7.77
CA LYS A 42 0.38 4.90 -8.85
C LYS A 42 0.34 6.33 -8.30
N TYR A 43 -0.24 6.51 -7.11
CA TYR A 43 -0.20 7.75 -6.32
C TYR A 43 0.45 7.50 -4.95
N ALA A 44 1.06 8.54 -4.40
CA ALA A 44 1.65 8.50 -3.07
C ALA A 44 0.67 9.06 -2.04
N PHE A 45 0.53 8.38 -0.90
CA PHE A 45 -0.20 8.94 0.25
C PHE A 45 0.53 10.17 0.77
N ASP A 46 -0.22 11.23 1.08
CA ASP A 46 0.33 12.45 1.64
C ASP A 46 0.47 12.37 3.17
N ALA A 47 1.11 13.37 3.76
CA ALA A 47 1.32 13.43 5.20
C ALA A 47 0.01 13.52 6.01
N ASN A 48 -1.09 13.95 5.40
CA ASN A 48 -2.40 14.11 6.06
C ASN A 48 -3.19 12.80 6.09
N THR A 49 -3.05 11.98 5.04
CA THR A 49 -3.74 10.69 4.90
C THR A 49 -3.06 9.56 5.68
N ILE A 50 -1.74 9.63 5.91
CA ILE A 50 -1.02 8.63 6.72
C ILE A 50 -1.59 8.50 8.16
N PRO A 51 -1.87 9.59 8.89
CA PRO A 51 -2.57 9.57 10.17
C PRO A 51 -3.94 8.86 10.14
N MET A 52 -4.65 8.92 9.04
CA MET A 52 -5.96 8.26 8.90
C MET A 52 -5.78 6.78 8.58
N LEU A 53 -4.82 6.47 7.71
CA LEU A 53 -4.48 5.11 7.31
C LEU A 53 -4.11 4.23 8.51
N HIS A 54 -3.26 4.74 9.42
CA HIS A 54 -2.85 3.98 10.60
C HIS A 54 -4.02 3.67 11.54
N LYS A 55 -4.97 4.60 11.67
CA LYS A 55 -6.18 4.42 12.50
C LYS A 55 -7.10 3.35 11.93
N VAL A 56 -7.40 3.43 10.64
CA VAL A 56 -8.31 2.49 9.96
C VAL A 56 -7.74 1.07 9.97
N LEU A 57 -6.43 0.94 9.73
CA LEU A 57 -5.76 -0.37 9.69
C LEU A 57 -5.41 -0.92 11.08
N GLY A 58 -5.49 -0.09 12.12
CA GLY A 58 -5.05 -0.43 13.48
C GLY A 58 -3.56 -0.78 13.56
N ILE A 59 -2.75 -0.21 12.67
CA ILE A 59 -1.30 -0.42 12.62
C ILE A 59 -0.61 0.80 13.25
N PRO A 60 0.41 0.62 14.11
CA PRO A 60 1.24 1.73 14.55
C PRO A 60 1.86 2.47 13.35
N ILE A 61 1.80 3.80 13.33
CA ILE A 61 2.26 4.62 12.20
C ILE A 61 3.70 4.27 11.76
N THR A 62 4.59 3.95 12.70
CA THR A 62 5.98 3.56 12.43
C THR A 62 6.11 2.25 11.66
N LYS A 63 5.15 1.32 11.81
CA LYS A 63 5.11 0.05 11.10
C LYS A 63 4.55 0.15 9.69
N LEU A 64 3.95 1.28 9.31
CA LEU A 64 3.51 1.52 7.92
C LEU A 64 4.67 1.77 6.97
N PHE A 65 5.87 2.03 7.49
CA PHE A 65 7.05 2.33 6.70
C PHE A 65 8.01 1.14 6.65
N THR A 66 8.59 0.92 5.49
CA THR A 66 9.65 -0.05 5.26
C THR A 66 10.92 0.66 4.80
N GLN A 67 12.07 0.13 5.19
CA GLN A 67 13.34 0.59 4.65
C GLN A 67 13.60 -0.24 3.40
N LYS A 68 13.53 0.38 2.21
CA LYS A 68 14.04 -0.27 1.01
C LYS A 68 15.55 -0.46 1.20
N VAL A 69 15.94 -1.71 1.42
CA VAL A 69 17.24 -2.23 1.01
C VAL A 69 17.16 -2.36 -0.50
N THR A 70 17.95 -1.53 -1.18
CA THR A 70 18.06 -1.57 -2.63
C THR A 70 18.86 -2.81 -2.97
N ASP A 71 18.19 -3.94 -3.15
CA ASP A 71 18.80 -5.09 -3.83
C ASP A 71 18.90 -4.68 -5.30
N SER A 72 20.08 -4.19 -5.68
CA SER A 72 20.45 -4.03 -7.08
C SER A 72 20.31 -5.40 -7.78
N GLU A 73 19.59 -5.39 -8.90
CA GLU A 73 19.21 -6.47 -9.82
C GLU A 73 20.13 -7.69 -9.89
N THR A 74 19.57 -8.88 -10.17
CA THR A 74 20.17 -9.88 -11.08
C THR A 74 19.10 -10.87 -11.61
N ILE A 75 18.67 -10.57 -12.84
CA ILE A 75 18.27 -11.40 -14.00
C ILE A 75 17.09 -12.40 -13.99
N ALA A 76 16.16 -12.05 -14.88
CA ALA A 76 15.36 -12.89 -15.77
C ALA A 76 15.82 -14.35 -15.98
N SER A 77 14.87 -15.27 -15.95
CA SER A 77 14.94 -16.54 -16.68
C SER A 77 13.68 -16.65 -17.53
N THR A 78 13.85 -16.41 -18.83
CA THR A 78 12.92 -16.78 -19.91
C THR A 78 13.54 -17.96 -20.68
N GLU A 79 12.68 -18.73 -21.36
CA GLU A 79 12.90 -19.91 -22.24
C GLU A 79 12.83 -21.23 -21.45
N GLU A 80 11.74 -22.02 -21.43
CA GLU A 80 10.85 -22.52 -22.50
C GLU A 80 11.58 -23.17 -23.69
N VAL A 81 11.63 -24.51 -23.60
CA VAL A 81 11.54 -25.55 -24.65
C VAL A 81 12.43 -25.48 -25.91
N SER A 82 13.29 -26.50 -26.03
CA SER A 82 13.42 -27.34 -27.22
C SER A 82 13.87 -28.75 -26.84
#